data_AF-U6D0U1-F1
#
_entry.id   AF-U6D0U1-F1
#
_cell.length_a   1.000
_cell.length_b   1.000
_cell.length_c   1.000
_cell.angle_alpha   90.00
_cell.angle_beta   90.00
_cell.angle_gamma   90.00
#
_symmetry.space_group_name_H-M   'P 1'
#
loop_
_entity.id
_entity.type
_entity.pdbx_description
1 polymer ?
#
loop_
_entity_poly.entity_id
_entity_poly.type
_entity_poly.pdbx_seq_one_letter_code
_entity_poly.pdbx_strand_id
1 'polypeptide(L)'
;DFNQLDGPTRIIVPFVTCGDLSAYDSDRSYPLDLEDGSEYKYTPPTQPPISPPYQEACTLKKKGRLAKEIRPQDSPISTVDTSQPLPLPQRRTLLASE
;
A
#
# COMPACT_ATOMS: atom_id res chain seq x y z
N ASP A 1 28.30 2.34 -20.89
CA ASP A 1 28.09 2.21 -22.33
C ASP A 1 27.08 1.09 -22.55
N PHE A 2 25.96 1.35 -23.25
CA PHE A 2 24.90 0.36 -23.50
C PHE A 2 25.41 -0.87 -24.27
N ASN A 3 26.58 -0.76 -24.89
CA ASN A 3 27.27 -1.85 -25.57
C ASN A 3 27.85 -2.93 -24.63
N GLN A 4 27.81 -2.74 -23.31
CA GLN A 4 28.33 -3.70 -22.32
C GLN A 4 27.30 -4.72 -21.81
N LEU A 5 26.05 -4.66 -22.30
CA LEU A 5 24.99 -5.59 -21.88
C LEU A 5 25.01 -6.84 -22.78
N ASP A 6 25.15 -8.02 -22.17
CA ASP A 6 25.11 -9.32 -22.84
C ASP A 6 23.80 -10.08 -22.53
N GLY A 7 23.42 -11.01 -23.43
CA GLY A 7 22.27 -11.90 -23.24
C GLY A 7 20.91 -11.17 -23.28
N PRO A 8 19.87 -11.70 -22.60
CA PRO A 8 18.51 -11.13 -22.58
C PRO A 8 18.44 -9.66 -22.14
N THR A 9 19.45 -9.20 -21.40
CA THR A 9 19.59 -7.82 -20.90
C THR A 9 20.00 -6.82 -21.99
N ARG A 10 20.43 -7.28 -23.18
CA ARG A 10 20.79 -6.41 -24.32
C ARG A 10 19.58 -5.90 -25.10
N ILE A 11 18.39 -6.44 -24.83
CA ILE A 11 17.19 -6.11 -25.59
C ILE A 11 16.53 -4.87 -24.98
N ILE A 12 16.61 -3.75 -25.69
CA ILE A 12 15.84 -2.55 -25.38
C ILE A 12 14.46 -2.74 -26.01
N VAL A 13 13.44 -2.91 -25.18
CA VAL A 13 12.06 -3.03 -25.65
C VAL A 13 11.66 -1.70 -26.30
N PRO A 14 11.17 -1.70 -27.55
CA PRO A 14 10.63 -0.50 -28.16
C PRO A 14 9.46 0.00 -27.32
N PHE A 15 9.58 1.19 -26.76
CA PHE A 15 8.47 1.84 -26.07
C PHE A 15 7.77 2.78 -27.05
N VAL A 16 6.45 2.75 -27.05
CA VAL A 16 5.61 3.68 -27.81
C VAL A 16 4.81 4.49 -26.80
N THR A 17 4.97 5.80 -26.82
CA THR A 17 4.13 6.70 -26.04
C THR A 17 2.83 6.93 -26.80
N CYS A 18 1.70 6.66 -26.16
CA CYS A 18 0.39 6.96 -26.71
C CYS A 18 -0.15 8.23 -26.03
N GLY A 19 -0.52 9.23 -26.82
CA GLY A 19 -1.03 10.50 -26.32
C GLY A 19 -0.89 11.59 -27.36
N ASP A 20 -1.73 12.61 -27.27
CA ASP A 20 -1.60 13.81 -28.08
C ASP A 20 -0.62 14.78 -27.39
N LEU A 21 0.34 15.32 -28.16
CA LEU A 21 1.29 16.29 -27.64
C LEU A 21 0.66 17.66 -27.37
N SER A 22 -0.52 17.93 -27.93
CA SER A 22 -1.26 19.17 -27.69
C SER A 22 -2.27 19.10 -26.55
N ALA A 23 -2.43 17.95 -25.90
CA ALA A 23 -3.38 17.74 -24.82
C ALA A 23 -2.74 17.84 -23.42
N TYR A 24 -3.59 17.91 -22.40
CA TYR A 24 -3.18 17.85 -21.01
C TYR A 24 -2.63 16.46 -20.66
N ASP A 25 -1.51 16.44 -19.96
CA ASP A 25 -0.85 15.24 -19.44
C ASP A 25 -1.44 14.89 -18.06
N SER A 26 -1.98 13.69 -17.91
CA SER A 26 -2.59 13.26 -16.63
C SER A 26 -1.61 13.21 -15.47
N ASP A 27 -0.31 13.06 -15.77
CA ASP A 27 0.74 12.98 -14.76
C ASP A 27 1.27 14.37 -14.36
N ARG A 28 0.78 15.44 -14.99
CA ARG A 28 1.15 16.83 -14.66
C ARG A 28 0.09 17.53 -13.83
N SER A 29 0.57 18.36 -12.92
CA SER A 29 -0.24 19.36 -12.23
C SER A 29 -0.23 20.66 -13.04
N TYR A 30 -1.39 21.08 -13.52
CA TYR A 30 -1.58 22.35 -14.23
C TYR A 30 -2.18 23.41 -13.28
N PRO A 31 -1.87 24.71 -13.48
CA PRO A 31 -2.56 25.77 -12.77
C PRO A 31 -4.05 25.75 -13.13
N LEU A 32 -4.90 26.14 -12.18
CA LEU A 32 -6.32 26.30 -12.42
C LEU A 32 -6.58 27.63 -13.13
N ASP A 33 -7.26 27.57 -14.28
CA ASP A 33 -7.76 28.75 -14.96
C ASP A 33 -9.04 29.21 -14.25
N LEU A 34 -8.88 30.08 -13.25
CA LEU A 34 -9.98 30.64 -12.47
C LEU A 34 -10.45 31.95 -13.09
N GLU A 35 -11.76 32.18 -13.07
CA GLU A 35 -12.32 33.44 -13.58
C GLU A 35 -11.81 34.62 -12.76
N ASP A 36 -11.58 35.74 -13.46
CA ASP A 36 -11.18 37.04 -12.90
C ASP A 36 -9.92 37.03 -12.00
N GLY A 37 -9.05 36.03 -12.17
CA GLY A 37 -7.84 35.90 -11.35
C GLY A 37 -8.13 35.57 -9.89
N SER A 38 -9.30 35.01 -9.60
CA SER A 38 -9.65 34.55 -8.26
C SER A 38 -8.72 33.43 -7.78
N GLU A 39 -8.53 33.34 -6.47
CA GLU A 39 -7.74 32.26 -5.86
C GLU A 39 -8.59 31.00 -5.70
N TYR A 40 -7.96 29.82 -5.84
CA TYR A 40 -8.63 28.56 -5.62
C TYR A 40 -9.17 28.47 -4.19
N LYS A 41 -10.49 28.28 -4.05
CA LYS A 41 -11.13 28.06 -2.76
C LYS A 41 -11.33 26.57 -2.52
N TYR A 42 -10.49 25.99 -1.66
CA TYR A 42 -10.68 24.62 -1.20
C TYR A 42 -12.04 24.46 -0.49
N THR A 43 -12.82 23.48 -0.93
CA THR A 43 -14.06 23.08 -0.29
C THR A 43 -13.85 21.70 0.36
N PRO A 44 -14.08 21.55 1.67
CA PRO A 44 -13.92 20.26 2.31
C PRO A 44 -14.96 19.26 1.76
N PRO A 45 -14.64 17.95 1.73
CA PRO A 45 -15.61 16.94 1.34
C PRO A 45 -16.82 16.98 2.28
N THR A 46 -18.01 16.71 1.74
CA THR A 46 -19.27 16.74 2.48
C THR A 46 -19.26 15.78 3.67
N GLN A 47 -18.53 14.68 3.53
CA GLN A 47 -18.22 13.77 4.62
C GLN A 47 -16.70 13.67 4.76
N PRO A 48 -16.14 13.99 5.93
CA PRO A 48 -14.71 13.77 6.16
C PRO A 48 -14.41 12.26 6.10
N PRO A 49 -13.15 11.89 5.83
CA PRO A 49 -12.71 10.52 6.01
C PRO A 49 -13.17 10.01 7.39
N ILE A 50 -13.77 8.83 7.41
CA ILE A 50 -14.05 8.13 8.66
C ILE A 50 -12.73 7.93 9.44
N SER A 51 -12.86 7.64 10.74
CA SER A 51 -11.73 7.26 11.58
C SER A 51 -10.81 6.30 10.82
N PRO A 52 -9.50 6.61 10.69
CA PRO A 52 -8.61 5.72 9.96
C PRO A 52 -8.61 4.35 10.63
N PRO A 53 -8.50 3.23 9.88
CA PRO A 53 -8.47 1.88 10.45
C PRO A 53 -7.40 1.69 11.54
N TYR A 54 -6.34 2.49 11.51
CA TYR A 54 -5.23 2.48 12.46
C TYR A 54 -5.37 3.48 13.61
N GLN A 55 -6.52 4.12 13.80
CA GLN A 55 -6.74 5.09 14.88
C GLN A 55 -6.42 4.47 16.25
N GLU A 56 -6.90 3.26 16.51
CA GLU A 56 -6.62 2.55 17.77
C GLU A 56 -5.13 2.30 17.95
N ALA A 57 -4.43 1.84 16.92
CA ALA A 57 -2.99 1.63 16.95
C ALA A 57 -2.23 2.92 17.28
N CYS A 58 -2.64 4.06 16.70
CA CYS A 58 -2.09 5.37 17.04
C CYS A 58 -2.34 5.74 18.51
N THR A 59 -3.53 5.47 19.06
CA THR A 59 -3.81 5.73 20.48
C THR A 59 -3.00 4.82 21.41
N LEU A 60 -2.87 3.54 21.08
CA LEU A 60 -2.08 2.57 21.84
C LEU A 60 -0.60 2.93 21.80
N LYS A 61 -0.08 3.37 20.64
CA LYS A 61 1.30 3.85 20.50
C LYS A 61 1.56 5.08 21.39
N LYS A 62 0.67 6.09 21.36
CA LYS A 62 0.76 7.28 22.21
C LYS A 62 0.73 6.95 23.70
N LYS A 63 -0.04 5.93 24.09
CA LYS A 63 -0.15 5.44 25.48
C LYS A 63 0.97 4.46 25.87
N GLY A 64 1.90 4.13 24.97
CA GLY A 64 2.93 3.12 25.21
C GLY A 64 2.40 1.68 25.39
N ARG A 65 1.15 1.42 24.97
CA ARG A 65 0.43 0.14 25.10
C ARG A 65 0.46 -0.70 23.83
N LEU A 66 1.04 -0.19 22.74
CA LEU A 66 1.20 -0.95 21.52
C LEU A 66 2.24 -2.06 21.76
N ALA A 67 1.92 -3.29 21.34
CA ALA A 67 2.84 -4.41 21.43
C ALA A 67 4.18 -4.03 20.77
N LYS A 68 5.27 -4.23 21.51
CA LYS A 68 6.61 -4.08 20.98
C LYS A 68 6.98 -5.40 20.33
N GLU A 69 7.72 -5.33 19.23
CA GLU A 69 8.34 -6.51 18.65
C GLU A 69 9.20 -7.18 19.73
N ILE A 70 8.89 -8.45 20.01
CA ILE A 70 9.71 -9.27 20.89
C ILE A 70 10.96 -9.59 20.08
N ARG A 71 12.06 -8.91 20.39
CA ARG A 71 13.35 -9.32 19.86
C ARG A 71 13.63 -10.74 20.39
N PRO A 72 14.21 -11.65 19.60
CA PRO A 72 14.55 -13.00 20.04
C PRO A 72 15.37 -13.05 21.34
N GLN A 73 16.01 -11.94 21.70
CA GLN A 73 16.86 -11.78 22.88
C GLN A 73 16.07 -11.42 24.16
N ASP A 74 14.80 -11.04 24.06
CA ASP A 74 13.97 -10.55 25.18
C ASP A 74 12.92 -11.59 25.65
N SER A 75 12.91 -12.81 25.09
CA SER A 75 11.97 -13.87 25.50
C SER A 75 12.37 -14.51 26.84
N PRO A 76 11.53 -14.49 27.88
CA PRO A 76 11.75 -15.34 29.05
C PRO A 76 11.57 -16.79 28.60
N ILE A 77 12.65 -17.56 28.68
CA ILE A 77 12.68 -19.01 28.44
C ILE A 77 11.63 -19.65 29.36
N SER A 78 10.45 -19.97 28.81
CA SER A 78 9.55 -20.95 29.42
C SER A 78 9.84 -22.27 28.74
N THR A 79 10.70 -23.05 29.39
CA THR A 79 10.85 -24.46 29.11
C THR A 79 9.55 -25.16 29.49
N VAL A 80 8.65 -25.38 28.53
CA VAL A 80 7.67 -26.48 28.65
C VAL A 80 7.62 -27.24 27.33
N ASP A 81 7.88 -28.52 27.51
CA ASP A 81 8.12 -29.60 26.57
C ASP A 81 6.82 -30.13 25.93
N THR A 82 7.02 -30.83 24.81
CA THR A 82 6.18 -31.90 24.24
C THR A 82 5.06 -31.50 23.27
N SER A 83 5.47 -31.49 22.00
CA SER A 83 4.78 -32.01 20.81
C SER A 83 3.24 -32.21 20.89
N GLN A 84 2.49 -31.31 20.25
CA GLN A 84 1.20 -31.65 19.66
C GLN A 84 1.12 -31.08 18.23
N PRO A 85 0.79 -31.90 17.21
CA PRO A 85 0.56 -31.39 15.86
C PRO A 85 -0.78 -30.65 15.79
N LEU A 86 -0.77 -29.44 15.22
CA LEU A 86 -1.96 -28.67 14.91
C LEU A 86 -2.82 -29.39 13.84
N PRO A 87 -4.14 -29.56 14.04
CA PRO A 87 -4.98 -30.11 12.99
C PRO A 87 -5.11 -29.11 11.84
N LEU A 88 -4.93 -29.60 10.60
CA LEU A 88 -5.14 -28.81 9.38
C LEU A 88 -6.59 -28.28 9.31
N PRO A 89 -6.81 -27.02 8.88
CA PRO A 89 -8.15 -26.51 8.64
C PRO A 89 -8.79 -27.24 7.45
N GLN A 90 -9.96 -27.85 7.67
CA GLN A 90 -10.76 -28.46 6.61
C GLN A 90 -11.28 -27.37 5.66
N ARG A 91 -10.89 -27.45 4.38
CA ARG A 91 -11.50 -26.67 3.30
C ARG A 91 -12.95 -27.12 3.14
N ARG A 92 -13.90 -26.25 3.50
CA ARG A 92 -15.30 -26.39 3.09
C ARG A 92 -15.42 -25.97 1.63
N THR A 93 -15.62 -26.94 0.74
CA THR A 93 -16.13 -26.69 -0.61
C THR A 93 -17.64 -26.47 -0.51
N LEU A 94 -18.09 -25.26 -0.84
CA LEU A 94 -19.50 -25.00 -1.11
C LEU A 94 -19.78 -25.48 -2.53
N LEU A 95 -20.56 -26.56 -2.67
CA LEU A 95 -21.21 -26.92 -3.93
C LEU A 95 -22.36 -25.95 -4.13
N ALA A 96 -22.29 -25.14 -5.19
CA ALA A 96 -23.43 -24.40 -5.70
C ALA A 96 -24.41 -25.40 -6.34
N SER A 97 -25.70 -25.32 -5.99
CA SER A 97 -26.77 -26.00 -6.73
C SER A 97 -27.22 -25.13 -7.90
N GLU A 98 -27.51 -25.78 -9.02
CA GLU A 98 -28.09 -25.21 -10.26
C GLU A 98 -29.45 -24.55 -10.03
#